data_AF-A0A2V8KLF2-F1
#
_entry.id   AF-A0A2V8KLF2-F1
#
_cell.length_a   1.000
_cell.length_b   1.000
_cell.length_c   1.000
_cell.angle_alpha   90.00
_cell.angle_beta   90.00
_cell.angle_gamma   90.00
#
_symmetry.space_group_name_H-M   'P 1'
#
loop_
_entity.id
_entity.type
_entity.pdbx_description
1 polymer ?
#
loop_
_entity_poly.entity_id
_entity_poly.type
_entity_poly.pdbx_seq_one_letter_code
_entity_poly.pdbx_strand_id
1 'polypeptide(L)'
;MLAAARHNPSPNLSEITLEKLQQFTGRSNTLITIDAPLFGSVMIFNGRVLHKGASYVEPEKIGNSIGFPAYGQILAEASRFWIVDENGIRRRKCREDMAKLLEEL
;
A
#
# COMPACT_ATOMS: atom_id res chain seq x y z
N MET A 1 -18.41 -35.25 -24.02
CA MET A 1 -17.22 -34.87 -23.24
C MET A 1 -16.96 -33.39 -23.47
N LEU A 2 -17.31 -32.54 -22.51
CA LEU A 2 -16.99 -31.11 -22.52
C LEU A 2 -16.16 -30.85 -21.28
N ALA A 3 -14.92 -30.45 -21.48
CA ALA A 3 -14.02 -30.06 -20.40
C ALA A 3 -14.62 -28.83 -19.71
N ALA A 4 -15.04 -28.99 -18.45
CA ALA A 4 -15.34 -27.87 -17.60
C ALA A 4 -14.08 -27.01 -17.48
N ALA A 5 -14.15 -25.78 -17.98
CA ALA A 5 -13.15 -24.77 -17.76
C ALA A 5 -12.92 -24.69 -16.25
N ARG A 6 -11.73 -25.10 -15.81
CA ARG A 6 -11.30 -24.91 -14.43
C ARG A 6 -11.31 -23.41 -14.20
N HIS A 7 -12.24 -22.97 -13.38
CA HIS A 7 -12.16 -21.66 -12.74
C HIS A 7 -10.87 -21.69 -11.93
N ASN A 8 -9.76 -21.23 -12.52
CA ASN A 8 -8.56 -20.95 -11.75
C ASN A 8 -8.96 -19.84 -10.77
N PRO A 9 -8.89 -20.08 -9.45
CA PRO A 9 -9.07 -18.98 -8.51
C PRO A 9 -8.00 -17.96 -8.86
N SER A 10 -8.40 -16.72 -9.11
CA SER A 10 -7.50 -15.60 -9.34
C SER A 10 -6.45 -15.62 -8.22
N PRO A 11 -5.16 -15.89 -8.48
CA PRO A 11 -4.17 -15.72 -7.45
C PRO A 11 -3.99 -14.21 -7.26
N ASN A 12 -3.96 -13.79 -6.00
CA ASN A 12 -3.49 -12.49 -5.51
C ASN A 12 -4.49 -11.33 -5.50
N LEU A 13 -5.47 -11.43 -4.61
CA LEU A 13 -5.85 -10.29 -3.77
C LEU A 13 -4.58 -9.75 -3.06
N SER A 14 -3.95 -8.76 -3.72
CA SER A 14 -2.79 -7.94 -3.35
C SER A 14 -1.71 -8.56 -2.43
N GLU A 15 -0.57 -8.91 -3.04
CA GLU A 15 0.70 -9.24 -2.39
C GLU A 15 1.13 -8.17 -1.34
N ILE A 16 0.71 -6.93 -1.54
CA ILE A 16 0.95 -5.75 -0.70
C ILE A 16 -0.35 -5.31 -0.01
N THR A 17 -0.46 -5.51 1.30
CA THR A 17 -1.59 -5.03 2.12
C THR A 17 -1.17 -3.93 3.09
N LEU A 18 -2.15 -3.20 3.64
CA LEU A 18 -1.89 -2.17 4.63
C LEU A 18 -1.22 -2.75 5.88
N GLU A 19 -1.68 -3.91 6.33
CA GLU A 19 -1.19 -4.60 7.52
C GLU A 19 0.28 -5.00 7.36
N LYS A 20 0.67 -5.56 6.20
CA LYS A 20 2.07 -5.89 5.92
C LYS A 20 2.97 -4.66 5.94
N LEU A 21 2.49 -3.55 5.37
CA LEU A 21 3.22 -2.28 5.36
C LEU A 21 3.36 -1.68 6.75
N GLN A 22 2.31 -1.77 7.58
CA GLN A 22 2.35 -1.34 8.97
C GLN A 22 3.31 -2.21 9.79
N GLN A 23 3.29 -3.53 9.61
CA GLN A 23 4.25 -4.43 10.27
C GLN A 23 5.69 -4.12 9.85
N PHE A 24 5.94 -3.94 8.55
CA PHE A 24 7.25 -3.60 8.01
C PHE A 24 7.82 -2.33 8.61
N THR A 25 7.04 -1.25 8.56
CA THR A 25 7.44 0.06 9.08
C THR A 25 7.39 0.13 10.61
N GLY A 26 6.69 -0.78 11.29
CA GLY A 26 6.69 -0.86 12.76
C GLY A 26 7.91 -1.59 13.32
N ARG A 27 8.53 -2.47 12.53
CA ARG A 27 9.77 -3.17 12.89
C ARG A 27 11.04 -2.45 12.44
N SER A 28 10.91 -1.41 11.61
CA SER A 28 12.04 -0.66 11.05
C SER A 28 11.78 0.84 11.14
N ASN A 29 12.83 1.66 11.23
CA ASN A 29 12.65 3.12 11.21
C ASN A 29 12.49 3.65 9.77
N THR A 30 11.54 3.05 9.04
CA THR A 30 11.36 3.25 7.60
C THR A 30 10.07 3.99 7.32
N LEU A 31 10.14 5.04 6.50
CA LEU A 31 8.97 5.72 5.96
C LEU A 31 8.68 5.20 4.56
N ILE A 32 7.44 4.79 4.32
CA ILE A 32 6.95 4.42 3.00
C ILE A 32 5.98 5.49 2.52
N THR A 33 6.16 5.99 1.30
CA THR A 33 5.17 6.78 0.57
C THR A 33 4.69 6.00 -0.64
N ILE A 34 3.39 5.82 -0.71
CA ILE A 34 2.67 5.04 -1.72
C ILE A 34 1.94 6.03 -2.61
N ASP A 35 2.19 5.97 -3.91
CA ASP A 35 1.67 6.93 -4.88
C ASP A 35 0.81 6.22 -5.94
N ALA A 36 -0.49 6.52 -5.91
CA ALA A 36 -1.47 6.12 -6.91
C ALA A 36 -1.96 7.38 -7.64
N PRO A 37 -1.46 7.69 -8.85
CA PRO A 37 -1.67 8.98 -9.52
C PRO A 37 -3.13 9.45 -9.68
N LEU A 38 -4.10 8.53 -9.64
CA LEU A 38 -5.53 8.83 -9.76
C LEU A 38 -6.32 8.70 -8.44
N PHE A 39 -5.69 8.13 -7.40
CA PHE A 39 -6.36 7.80 -6.13
C PHE A 39 -5.69 8.49 -4.92
N GLY A 40 -4.53 9.10 -5.10
CA GLY A 40 -3.82 9.86 -4.08
C GLY A 40 -2.63 9.10 -3.50
N SER A 41 -2.14 9.60 -2.37
CA SER A 41 -0.93 9.07 -1.73
C SER A 41 -1.16 8.69 -0.28
N VAL A 42 -0.58 7.58 0.16
CA VAL A 42 -0.59 7.13 1.55
C VAL A 42 0.84 7.09 2.07
N MET A 43 1.07 7.63 3.26
CA MET A 43 2.35 7.55 3.94
C MET A 43 2.22 6.63 5.14
N ILE A 44 3.21 5.78 5.40
CA ILE A 44 3.22 4.86 6.54
C ILE A 44 4.59 4.93 7.21
N PHE A 45 4.60 5.15 8.52
CA PHE A 45 5.79 5.26 9.33
C PHE A 45 5.55 4.71 10.72
N ASN A 46 6.47 3.90 11.23
CA ASN A 46 6.37 3.29 12.56
C ASN A 46 5.03 2.57 12.79
N GLY A 47 4.56 1.83 11.77
CA GLY A 47 3.28 1.11 11.79
C GLY A 47 2.01 1.98 11.70
N ARG A 48 2.16 3.30 11.55
CA ARG A 48 1.04 4.24 11.51
C ARG A 48 0.88 4.85 10.13
N VAL A 49 -0.36 4.96 9.68
CA VAL A 49 -0.69 5.76 8.50
C VAL A 49 -0.56 7.23 8.86
N LEU A 50 0.23 7.96 8.08
CA LEU A 50 0.38 9.40 8.20
C LEU A 50 -0.58 10.08 7.21
N HIS A 51 -1.39 11.00 7.72
CA HIS A 51 -2.30 11.79 6.90
C HIS A 51 -1.56 13.03 6.39
N LYS A 52 -1.44 13.19 5.07
CA LYS A 52 -0.80 14.36 4.46
C LYS A 52 -1.85 15.28 3.84
N GLY A 53 -2.08 16.46 4.43
CA GLY A 53 -2.92 17.51 3.85
C GLY A 53 -3.61 18.41 4.88
N ALA A 54 -4.07 19.59 4.43
CA ALA A 54 -4.87 20.54 5.24
C ALA A 54 -6.25 20.00 5.63
N SER A 55 -6.69 18.92 4.98
CA SER A 55 -7.94 18.21 5.22
C SER A 55 -7.62 16.90 5.91
N TYR A 56 -7.39 16.93 7.23
CA TYR A 56 -7.48 15.73 8.04
C TYR A 56 -8.89 15.15 7.87
N VAL A 57 -8.97 13.91 7.42
CA VAL A 57 -10.23 13.17 7.31
C VAL A 57 -10.20 12.07 8.34
N GLU A 58 -11.23 12.04 9.17
CA GLU A 58 -11.45 10.98 10.15
C GLU A 58 -11.36 9.61 9.45
N PRO A 59 -10.62 8.63 9.99
CA PRO A 59 -10.44 7.31 9.37
C PRO A 59 -11.76 6.65 8.96
N GLU A 60 -12.84 6.88 9.70
CA GLU A 60 -14.18 6.34 9.46
C GLU A 60 -14.84 6.92 8.20
N LYS A 61 -14.38 8.07 7.70
CA LYS A 61 -14.89 8.72 6.48
C LYS A 61 -14.17 8.27 5.22
N ILE A 62 -13.02 7.60 5.35
CA ILE A 62 -12.25 7.06 4.22
C ILE A 62 -13.00 5.90 3.58
N GLY A 63 -13.13 5.90 2.25
CA GLY A 63 -13.89 4.90 1.49
C GLY A 63 -15.41 5.12 1.49
N ASN A 64 -15.93 6.01 2.34
CA ASN A 64 -17.36 6.25 2.52
C ASN A 64 -17.84 7.56 1.87
N SER A 65 -16.93 8.40 1.37
CA SER A 65 -17.24 9.72 0.80
C SER A 65 -16.61 9.89 -0.59
N ILE A 66 -17.33 10.59 -1.49
CA ILE A 66 -16.82 10.94 -2.82
C ILE A 66 -15.56 11.80 -2.65
N GLY A 67 -14.43 11.33 -3.20
CA GLY A 67 -13.13 12.02 -3.13
C GLY A 67 -12.13 11.45 -2.12
N PHE A 68 -12.51 10.45 -1.30
CA PHE A 68 -11.62 9.80 -0.34
C PHE A 68 -11.59 8.29 -0.55
N PRO A 69 -10.78 7.78 -1.51
CA PRO A 69 -10.72 6.35 -1.79
C PRO A 69 -10.19 5.58 -0.59
N ALA A 70 -10.66 4.33 -0.45
CA ALA A 70 -10.18 3.44 0.61
C ALA A 70 -8.69 3.15 0.45
N TYR A 71 -7.97 2.93 1.56
CA TYR A 71 -6.53 2.61 1.50
C TYR A 71 -6.24 1.38 0.64
N GLY A 72 -7.08 0.34 0.70
CA GLY A 72 -6.95 -0.83 -0.16
C GLY A 72 -7.02 -0.49 -1.65
N GLN A 73 -7.86 0.48 -2.03
CA GLN A 73 -7.98 0.95 -3.42
C GLN A 73 -6.73 1.73 -3.84
N ILE A 74 -6.22 2.62 -2.98
CA ILE A 74 -4.95 3.32 -3.25
C ILE A 74 -3.80 2.32 -3.39
N LEU A 75 -3.74 1.29 -2.55
CA LEU A 75 -2.73 0.24 -2.60
C LEU A 75 -2.84 -0.64 -3.85
N ALA A 76 -4.06 -0.97 -4.29
CA ALA A 76 -4.29 -1.72 -5.52
C ALA A 76 -3.76 -0.94 -6.74
N GLU A 77 -3.98 0.37 -6.75
CA GLU A 77 -3.66 1.26 -7.87
C GLU A 77 -2.28 1.94 -7.74
N ALA A 78 -1.55 1.61 -6.67
CA ALA A 78 -0.22 2.14 -6.42
C ALA A 78 0.77 1.66 -7.49
N SER A 79 1.35 2.63 -8.20
CA SER A 79 2.34 2.38 -9.24
C SER A 79 3.78 2.65 -8.79
N ARG A 80 3.96 3.29 -7.63
CA ARG A 80 5.27 3.69 -7.09
C ARG A 80 5.28 3.63 -5.58
N PHE A 81 6.35 3.04 -5.05
CA PHE A 81 6.63 3.00 -3.62
C PHE A 81 7.96 3.72 -3.38
N TRP A 82 7.95 4.73 -2.53
CA TRP A 82 9.17 5.40 -2.06
C TRP A 82 9.46 4.94 -0.65
N ILE A 83 10.66 4.42 -0.44
CA ILE A 83 11.15 3.97 0.85
C ILE A 83 12.24 4.93 1.29
N VAL A 84 12.12 5.48 2.50
CA VAL A 84 13.18 6.25 3.16
C VAL A 84 13.61 5.43 4.37
N ASP A 85 14.85 4.95 4.35
CA ASP A 85 15.42 4.17 5.44
C ASP A 85 15.91 5.06 6.60
N GLU A 86 16.42 4.43 7.65
CA GLU A 86 16.93 5.08 8.85
C GLU A 86 18.15 6.01 8.60
N ASN A 87 18.88 5.78 7.50
CA ASN A 87 19.98 6.63 7.07
C ASN A 87 19.49 7.83 6.23
N GLY A 88 18.17 7.95 6.04
CA GLY A 88 17.54 8.97 5.21
C GLY A 88 17.68 8.72 3.71
N ILE A 89 18.14 7.53 3.29
CA ILE A 89 18.32 7.23 1.87
C ILE A 89 16.96 6.92 1.26
N ARG A 90 16.57 7.72 0.27
CA ARG A 90 15.31 7.55 -0.46
C ARG A 90 15.50 6.68 -1.69
N ARG A 91 14.74 5.59 -1.77
CA ARG A 91 14.76 4.63 -2.89
C ARG A 91 13.36 4.44 -3.46
N ARG A 92 13.26 4.29 -4.77
CA ARG A 92 12.02 3.92 -5.45
C ARG A 92 11.96 2.41 -5.63
N LYS A 93 10.80 1.82 -5.39
CA LYS A 93 10.46 0.43 -5.65
C LYS A 93 9.23 0.35 -6.57
N CYS A 94 9.26 -0.59 -7.50
CA CYS A 94 8.05 -1.01 -8.21
C CYS A 94 7.22 -1.94 -7.33
N ARG A 95 6.07 -2.40 -7.85
CA ARG A 95 5.15 -3.25 -7.10
C ARG A 95 5.79 -4.60 -6.79
N GLU A 96 6.47 -5.19 -7.77
CA GLU A 96 7.11 -6.50 -7.64
C GLU A 96 8.25 -6.47 -6.61
N ASP A 97 9.09 -5.44 -6.64
CA ASP A 97 10.17 -5.29 -5.66
C ASP A 97 9.62 -5.05 -4.25
N MET A 98 8.55 -4.25 -4.15
CA MET A 98 7.92 -3.96 -2.86
C MET A 98 7.30 -5.22 -2.27
N ALA A 99 6.69 -6.05 -3.12
CA ALA A 99 6.00 -7.23 -2.66
C ALA A 99 6.98 -8.31 -2.16
N LYS A 100 8.08 -8.55 -2.88
CA LYS A 100 9.21 -9.38 -2.40
C LYS A 100 9.74 -8.91 -1.05
N LEU A 101 9.93 -7.60 -0.89
CA LEU A 101 10.39 -7.03 0.38
C LEU A 101 9.44 -7.32 1.55
N LEU A 102 8.13 -7.44 1.29
CA LEU A 102 7.14 -7.76 2.32
C LEU A 102 6.96 -9.26 2.56
N GLU A 103 7.46 -10.13 1.69
CA GLU A 103 7.47 -11.59 1.91
C GLU A 103 8.61 -12.02 2.85
N GLU A 104 9.65 -11.20 2.99
CA GLU A 104 10.80 -11.45 3.89
C GLU A 104 10.52 -11.09 5.38
N LEU A 105 9.27 -10.72 5.73
CA LEU A 105 8.83 -10.33 7.08
C LEU A 105 8.44 -11.51 7.98
#